data_AF-A0A2W2DTK4-F1
#
_entry.id   AF-A0A2W2DTK4-F1
#
_cell.length_a   1.000
_cell.length_b   1.000
_cell.length_c   1.000
_cell.angle_alpha   90.00
_cell.angle_beta   90.00
_cell.angle_gamma   90.00
#
_symmetry.space_group_name_H-M   'P 1'
#
loop_
_entity.id
_entity.type
_entity.pdbx_description
1 polymer ?
#
loop_
_entity_poly.entity_id
_entity_poly.type
_entity_poly.pdbx_seq_one_letter_code
_entity_poly.pdbx_strand_id
1 'polypeptide(L)'
;ILVYDLGGGTFDVSILELGDGVFEVLSTNGDTHLGGDDFDQKIIDWLVDGFKADNGVDLSKDKMALQRLKDAAEKAKKDLSGVSEAQISLPFISAGASGPLHLETTLTRAKFNELTADLVEKTRIPVENALKDADLSASDLDVVILNGGSTRIPA
;
A
#
# COMPACT_ATOMS: atom_id res chain seq x y z
N ILE A 1 20.85 12.82 5.76
CA ILE A 1 20.29 11.53 5.28
C ILE A 1 18.80 11.48 5.63
N LEU A 2 17.94 11.04 4.72
CA LEU A 2 16.52 10.75 5.01
C LEU A 2 16.28 9.24 4.98
N VAL A 3 15.64 8.70 6.01
CA VAL A 3 15.14 7.33 6.04
C VAL A 3 13.63 7.37 5.84
N TYR A 4 13.14 6.75 4.77
CA TYR A 4 11.72 6.59 4.46
C TYR A 4 11.35 5.14 4.72
N ASP A 5 10.58 4.87 5.77
CA ASP A 5 10.17 3.52 6.16
C ASP A 5 8.67 3.34 5.95
N LEU A 6 8.30 2.57 4.91
CA LEU A 6 6.90 2.22 4.65
C LEU A 6 6.72 0.71 4.86
N GLY A 7 6.21 0.38 6.05
CA GLY A 7 6.00 -0.98 6.51
C GLY A 7 4.65 -1.57 6.10
N GLY A 8 4.19 -2.54 6.90
CA GLY A 8 2.89 -3.18 6.73
C GLY A 8 1.73 -2.33 7.26
N GLY A 9 1.92 -1.65 8.40
CA GLY A 9 0.84 -0.85 9.03
C GLY A 9 1.23 0.55 9.45
N THR A 10 2.51 0.93 9.32
CA THR A 10 3.01 2.25 9.70
C THR A 10 3.92 2.82 8.62
N PHE A 11 3.98 4.14 8.62
CA PHE A 11 4.88 4.94 7.82
C PHE A 11 5.68 5.84 8.76
N ASP A 12 7.00 5.75 8.69
CA ASP A 12 7.90 6.52 9.53
C ASP A 12 8.96 7.21 8.66
N VAL A 13 9.34 8.43 9.01
CA VAL A 13 10.42 9.16 8.37
C VAL A 13 11.35 9.77 9.42
N SER A 14 12.66 9.61 9.21
CA SER A 14 13.68 10.20 10.07
C SER A 14 14.73 10.94 9.26
N ILE A 15 15.12 12.12 9.75
CA ILE A 15 16.25 12.88 9.25
C ILE A 15 17.44 12.62 10.17
N LEU A 16 18.52 12.13 9.58
CA LEU A 16 19.75 11.76 10.28
C LEU A 16 20.93 12.59 9.77
N GLU A 17 21.77 13.03 10.69
CA GLU A 17 23.07 13.61 10.41
C GLU A 17 24.18 12.63 10.82
N LEU A 18 25.27 12.56 10.04
CA LEU A 18 26.45 11.77 10.36
C LEU A 18 27.61 12.73 10.64
N GLY A 19 27.90 12.94 11.93
CA GLY A 19 29.02 13.75 12.41
C GLY A 19 30.01 12.89 13.20
N ASP A 20 31.31 13.02 12.93
CA ASP A 20 32.38 12.30 13.66
C ASP A 20 32.17 10.78 13.79
N GLY A 21 31.52 10.17 12.79
CA GLY A 21 31.22 8.73 12.77
C GLY A 21 30.01 8.31 13.63
N VAL A 22 29.24 9.25 14.15
CA VAL A 22 28.03 9.03 14.95
C VAL A 22 26.80 9.52 14.19
N PHE A 23 25.72 8.72 14.20
CA PHE A 23 24.42 9.14 13.68
C PHE A 23 23.64 9.89 14.76
N GLU A 24 23.21 11.10 14.44
CA GLU A 24 22.28 11.90 15.25
C GLU A 24 20.93 12.01 14.55
N VAL A 25 19.84 11.88 15.31
CA VAL A 25 18.47 12.06 14.81
C VAL A 25 18.10 13.52 14.95
N LEU A 26 17.95 14.23 13.83
CA LEU A 26 17.52 15.63 13.83
C LEU A 26 16.01 15.75 14.02
N SER A 27 15.25 14.89 13.36
CA SER A 27 13.78 14.87 13.44
C SER A 27 13.21 13.50 13.07
N THR A 28 12.01 13.21 13.58
CA THR A 28 11.21 12.05 13.22
C THR A 28 9.75 12.45 13.09
N ASN A 29 9.08 11.95 12.05
CA ASN A 29 7.64 12.11 11.83
C ASN A 29 7.06 10.80 11.25
N GLY A 30 5.74 10.70 11.11
CA GLY A 30 5.13 9.49 10.57
C GLY A 30 3.61 9.43 10.71
N ASP A 31 3.04 8.32 10.24
CA ASP A 31 1.64 7.94 10.41
C ASP A 31 1.58 6.48 10.88
N THR A 32 1.07 6.27 12.10
CA THR A 32 0.98 4.94 12.73
C THR A 32 -0.17 4.08 12.21
N HIS A 33 -0.93 4.57 11.22
CA HIS A 33 -2.05 3.88 10.59
C HIS A 33 -2.00 4.00 9.07
N LEU A 34 -0.79 4.07 8.49
CA LEU A 34 -0.57 4.09 7.05
C LEU A 34 0.51 3.08 6.68
N GLY A 35 0.15 2.01 5.97
CA GLY A 35 1.12 1.02 5.52
C GLY A 35 0.59 0.13 4.41
N GLY A 36 1.34 -0.92 4.09
CA GLY A 36 1.00 -1.89 3.05
C GLY A 36 -0.40 -2.52 3.18
N ASP A 37 -0.94 -2.63 4.39
CA ASP A 37 -2.28 -3.14 4.67
C ASP A 37 -3.37 -2.22 4.09
N ASP A 38 -3.15 -0.90 4.07
CA ASP A 38 -4.07 0.06 3.46
C ASP A 38 -4.06 -0.07 1.93
N PHE A 39 -2.90 -0.34 1.33
CA PHE A 39 -2.80 -0.63 -0.10
C PHE A 39 -3.54 -1.93 -0.46
N ASP A 40 -3.46 -2.95 0.40
CA ASP A 40 -4.24 -4.18 0.23
C ASP A 40 -5.74 -3.90 0.33
N GLN A 41 -6.13 -3.07 1.30
CA GLN A 41 -7.53 -2.69 1.49
C GLN A 41 -8.13 -2.00 0.26
N LYS A 42 -7.39 -1.10 -0.42
CA LYS A 42 -7.84 -0.46 -1.67
C LYS A 42 -8.14 -1.48 -2.78
N ILE A 43 -7.35 -2.55 -2.88
CA ILE A 43 -7.61 -3.63 -3.83
C ILE A 43 -8.84 -4.44 -3.39
N ILE A 44 -8.95 -4.77 -2.10
CA ILE A 44 -10.10 -5.51 -1.57
C ILE A 44 -11.41 -4.76 -1.85
N ASP A 45 -11.46 -3.45 -1.56
CA ASP A 45 -12.64 -2.62 -1.80
C ASP A 45 -13.02 -2.62 -3.27
N TRP A 46 -12.04 -2.46 -4.18
CA TRP A 46 -12.26 -2.52 -5.62
C TRP A 46 -12.81 -3.89 -6.08
N LEU A 47 -12.29 -4.98 -5.52
CA LEU A 47 -12.77 -6.35 -5.82
C LEU A 47 -14.20 -6.58 -5.31
N VAL A 48 -14.51 -6.12 -4.09
CA VAL A 48 -15.85 -6.24 -3.50
C VAL A 48 -16.88 -5.45 -4.32
N ASP A 49 -16.55 -4.20 -4.66
CA ASP A 49 -17.45 -3.32 -5.42
C ASP A 49 -17.71 -3.87 -6.83
N GLY A 50 -16.65 -4.32 -7.52
CA GLY A 50 -16.78 -4.96 -8.84
C GLY A 50 -17.63 -6.22 -8.78
N PHE A 51 -17.32 -7.13 -7.83
CA PHE A 51 -18.08 -8.38 -7.70
C PHE A 51 -19.55 -8.15 -7.35
N LYS A 52 -19.84 -7.16 -6.51
CA LYS A 52 -21.20 -6.77 -6.13
C LYS A 52 -21.96 -6.17 -7.30
N ALA A 53 -21.32 -5.36 -8.14
CA ALA A 53 -21.92 -4.82 -9.35
C ALA A 53 -22.30 -5.92 -10.34
N ASP A 54 -21.41 -6.91 -10.51
CA ASP A 54 -21.59 -7.99 -11.50
C ASP A 54 -22.56 -9.08 -11.03
N ASN A 55 -22.56 -9.41 -9.74
CA ASN A 55 -23.26 -10.58 -9.20
C ASN A 55 -24.37 -10.24 -8.19
N GLY A 56 -24.47 -8.98 -7.75
CA GLY A 56 -25.43 -8.55 -6.71
C GLY A 56 -25.13 -9.08 -5.31
N VAL A 57 -23.97 -9.72 -5.10
CA VAL A 57 -23.56 -10.32 -3.82
C VAL A 57 -22.43 -9.50 -3.20
N ASP A 58 -22.58 -9.18 -1.93
CA ASP A 58 -21.62 -8.37 -1.17
C ASP A 58 -20.64 -9.27 -0.39
N LEU A 59 -19.43 -9.46 -0.93
CA LEU A 59 -18.41 -10.33 -0.32
C LEU A 59 -17.88 -9.80 1.02
N SER A 60 -18.02 -8.50 1.31
CA SER A 60 -17.56 -7.92 2.59
C SER A 60 -18.31 -8.47 3.81
N LYS A 61 -19.46 -9.11 3.60
CA LYS A 61 -20.28 -9.69 4.67
C LYS A 61 -19.87 -11.12 5.00
N ASP A 62 -19.07 -11.76 4.15
CA ASP A 62 -18.58 -13.12 4.36
C ASP A 62 -17.12 -13.08 4.81
N LYS A 63 -16.88 -13.45 6.08
CA LYS A 63 -15.55 -13.46 6.68
C LYS A 63 -14.57 -14.41 5.98
N MET A 64 -15.06 -15.54 5.45
CA MET A 64 -14.21 -16.48 4.73
C MET A 64 -13.83 -15.94 3.35
N ALA A 65 -14.78 -15.32 2.65
CA ALA A 65 -14.51 -14.66 1.38
C ALA A 65 -13.52 -13.48 1.57
N LEU A 66 -13.72 -12.66 2.59
CA LEU A 66 -12.83 -11.55 2.93
C LEU A 66 -11.38 -11.99 3.17
N GLN A 67 -11.16 -13.09 3.90
CA GLN A 67 -9.80 -13.59 4.12
C GLN A 67 -9.14 -13.99 2.79
N ARG A 68 -9.88 -14.67 1.90
CA ARG A 68 -9.37 -15.06 0.58
C ARG A 68 -9.10 -13.86 -0.32
N LEU A 69 -9.94 -12.82 -0.24
CA LEU A 69 -9.73 -11.55 -0.92
C LEU A 69 -8.46 -10.86 -0.42
N LYS A 70 -8.24 -10.85 0.90
CA LYS A 70 -7.03 -10.27 1.51
C LYS A 70 -5.76 -10.95 0.99
N ASP A 71 -5.71 -12.29 1.04
CA ASP A 71 -4.55 -13.05 0.57
C ASP A 71 -4.28 -12.80 -0.93
N ALA A 72 -5.34 -12.72 -1.74
CA ALA A 72 -5.23 -12.46 -3.17
C ALA A 72 -4.83 -11.01 -3.49
N ALA A 73 -5.35 -10.04 -2.74
CA ALA A 73 -5.00 -8.62 -2.87
C ALA A 73 -3.53 -8.37 -2.54
N GLU A 74 -3.05 -8.91 -1.41
CA GLU A 74 -1.64 -8.79 -1.01
C GLU A 74 -0.71 -9.43 -2.06
N LYS A 75 -1.11 -10.60 -2.59
CA LYS A 75 -0.37 -11.24 -3.68
C LYS A 75 -0.35 -10.38 -4.94
N ALA A 76 -1.50 -9.85 -5.38
CA ALA A 76 -1.58 -9.01 -6.56
C ALA A 76 -0.75 -7.72 -6.41
N LYS A 77 -0.79 -7.06 -5.25
CA LYS A 77 0.06 -5.91 -4.91
C LYS A 77 1.55 -6.26 -5.09
N LYS A 78 2.01 -7.35 -4.49
CA LYS A 78 3.40 -7.81 -4.58
C LYS A 78 3.82 -8.13 -6.02
N ASP A 79 2.94 -8.78 -6.78
CA ASP A 79 3.21 -9.10 -8.18
C ASP A 79 3.33 -7.82 -9.01
N LEU A 80 2.45 -6.83 -8.80
CA LEU A 80 2.44 -5.55 -9.52
C LEU A 80 3.67 -4.67 -9.29
N SER A 81 4.44 -4.93 -8.23
CA SER A 81 5.78 -4.33 -8.07
C SER A 81 6.78 -4.79 -9.14
N GLY A 82 6.62 -6.00 -9.68
CA GLY A 82 7.49 -6.57 -10.72
C GLY A 82 6.89 -6.55 -12.12
N VAL A 83 5.56 -6.71 -12.24
CA VAL A 83 4.85 -6.83 -13.53
C VAL A 83 3.78 -5.74 -13.72
N SER A 84 3.33 -5.54 -14.96
CA SER A 84 2.34 -4.50 -15.31
C SER A 84 0.89 -4.91 -15.03
N GLU A 85 0.62 -6.20 -14.86
CA GLU A 85 -0.71 -6.75 -14.60
C GLU A 85 -0.63 -8.01 -13.74
N ALA A 86 -1.65 -8.24 -12.91
CA ALA A 86 -1.80 -9.42 -12.07
C ALA A 86 -3.20 -10.02 -12.25
N GLN A 87 -3.26 -11.33 -12.44
CA GLN A 87 -4.51 -12.08 -12.53
C GLN A 87 -4.98 -12.48 -11.13
N ILE A 88 -6.24 -12.17 -10.81
CA ILE A 88 -6.89 -12.53 -9.54
C ILE A 88 -8.00 -13.53 -9.86
N SER A 89 -7.82 -14.76 -9.39
CA SER A 89 -8.74 -15.87 -9.64
C SER A 89 -9.11 -16.58 -8.33
N LEU A 90 -10.34 -16.37 -7.88
CA LEU A 90 -10.90 -16.94 -6.67
C LEU A 90 -12.12 -17.80 -7.02
N PRO A 91 -11.93 -19.11 -7.27
CA PRO A 91 -13.03 -19.99 -7.59
C PRO A 91 -13.89 -20.27 -6.36
N PHE A 92 -15.20 -20.47 -6.56
CA PHE A 92 -16.16 -20.78 -5.49
C PHE A 92 -16.06 -19.77 -4.33
N ILE A 93 -15.99 -18.48 -4.64
CA ILE A 93 -15.83 -17.42 -3.64
C ILE A 93 -17.14 -17.12 -2.92
N SER A 94 -18.27 -17.38 -3.58
CA SER A 94 -19.61 -17.25 -3.02
C SER A 94 -20.62 -18.14 -3.74
N ALA A 95 -21.90 -18.03 -3.40
CA ALA A 95 -23.00 -18.71 -4.08
C ALA A 95 -24.15 -17.72 -4.32
N GLY A 96 -24.67 -17.71 -5.55
CA GLY A 96 -25.86 -16.97 -5.94
C GLY A 96 -27.07 -17.90 -6.13
N ALA A 97 -28.20 -17.32 -6.53
CA ALA A 97 -29.43 -18.09 -6.79
C ALA A 97 -29.26 -19.17 -7.88
N SER A 98 -28.34 -18.95 -8.83
CA SER A 98 -28.07 -19.84 -9.96
C SER A 98 -26.95 -20.84 -9.70
N GLY A 99 -26.35 -20.85 -8.50
CA GLY A 99 -25.25 -21.75 -8.13
C GLY A 99 -23.98 -21.02 -7.67
N PRO A 100 -22.84 -21.73 -7.61
CA PRO A 100 -21.58 -21.17 -7.15
C PRO A 100 -21.08 -20.02 -8.04
N LEU A 101 -20.41 -19.05 -7.42
CA LEU A 101 -19.84 -17.87 -8.08
C LEU A 101 -18.31 -17.87 -7.94
N HIS A 102 -17.66 -17.32 -8.96
CA HIS A 102 -16.21 -17.20 -9.09
C HIS A 102 -15.85 -15.73 -9.29
N LEU A 103 -14.72 -15.28 -8.76
CA LEU A 103 -14.16 -13.98 -9.07
C LEU A 103 -12.94 -14.20 -9.96
N GLU A 104 -13.00 -13.70 -11.18
CA GLU A 104 -11.88 -13.69 -12.13
C GLU A 104 -11.74 -12.27 -12.68
N THR A 105 -10.60 -11.63 -12.42
CA THR A 105 -10.32 -10.28 -12.91
C THR A 105 -8.83 -10.04 -13.08
N THR A 106 -8.48 -9.06 -13.90
CA THR A 106 -7.10 -8.59 -14.10
C THR A 106 -6.94 -7.21 -13.49
N LEU A 107 -6.03 -7.07 -12.53
CA LEU A 107 -5.64 -5.77 -11.99
C LEU A 107 -4.37 -5.29 -12.71
N THR A 108 -4.42 -4.10 -13.30
CA THR A 108 -3.25 -3.46 -13.94
C THR A 108 -2.52 -2.56 -12.95
N ARG A 109 -1.22 -2.36 -13.12
CA ARG A 109 -0.42 -1.41 -12.32
C ARG A 109 -0.99 0.00 -12.41
N ALA A 110 -1.45 0.41 -13.59
CA ALA A 110 -2.08 1.71 -13.78
C ALA A 110 -3.32 1.87 -12.89
N LYS A 111 -4.20 0.86 -12.84
CA LYS A 111 -5.38 0.89 -11.98
C LYS A 111 -5.01 0.83 -10.50
N PHE A 112 -4.03 0.01 -10.12
CA PHE A 112 -3.54 -0.03 -8.76
C PHE A 112 -3.02 1.35 -8.30
N ASN A 113 -2.17 2.00 -9.10
CA ASN A 113 -1.66 3.34 -8.80
C ASN A 113 -2.80 4.37 -8.68
N GLU A 114 -3.83 4.28 -9.53
CA GLU A 114 -5.02 5.13 -9.41
C GLU A 114 -5.76 4.92 -8.07
N LEU A 115 -5.94 3.66 -7.66
CA LEU A 115 -6.64 3.30 -6.42
C LEU A 115 -5.89 3.74 -5.15
N THR A 116 -4.57 3.83 -5.21
CA THR A 116 -3.70 4.09 -4.06
C THR A 116 -2.98 5.45 -4.10
N ALA A 117 -3.29 6.30 -5.08
CA ALA A 117 -2.64 7.59 -5.23
C ALA A 117 -2.77 8.47 -3.97
N ASP A 118 -3.91 8.41 -3.28
CA ASP A 118 -4.13 9.13 -2.03
C ASP A 118 -3.25 8.64 -0.89
N LEU A 119 -2.92 7.34 -0.85
CA LEU A 119 -2.05 6.76 0.18
C LEU A 119 -0.59 7.20 -0.02
N VAL A 120 -0.12 7.24 -1.26
CA VAL A 120 1.22 7.76 -1.59
C VAL A 120 1.30 9.25 -1.28
N GLU A 121 0.28 10.04 -1.63
CA GLU A 121 0.28 11.47 -1.31
C GLU A 121 0.29 11.74 0.20
N LYS A 122 -0.36 10.89 1.01
CA LYS A 122 -0.32 11.00 2.48
C LYS A 122 1.09 10.85 3.06
N THR A 123 1.99 10.10 2.43
CA THR A 123 3.37 9.96 2.92
C THR A 123 4.19 11.23 2.72
N ARG A 124 3.76 12.12 1.81
CA ARG A 124 4.42 13.40 1.56
C ARG A 124 4.39 14.32 2.78
N ILE A 125 3.29 14.33 3.52
CA ILE A 125 3.08 15.25 4.65
C ILE A 125 4.10 15.00 5.78
N PRO A 126 4.30 13.76 6.29
CA PRO A 126 5.34 13.51 7.29
C PRO A 126 6.75 13.83 6.79
N VAL A 127 7.06 13.59 5.51
CA VAL A 127 8.37 13.92 4.91
C VAL A 127 8.62 15.43 4.95
N GLU A 128 7.64 16.24 4.53
CA GLU A 128 7.73 17.70 4.58
C GLU A 128 7.86 18.22 6.01
N ASN A 129 7.10 17.64 6.94
CA ASN A 129 7.18 18.00 8.36
C ASN A 129 8.55 17.65 8.96
N ALA A 130 9.09 16.46 8.68
CA ALA A 130 10.40 16.06 9.19
C ALA A 130 11.53 16.95 8.68
N LEU A 131 11.50 17.34 7.41
CA LEU A 131 12.44 18.32 6.85
C LEU A 131 12.32 19.68 7.54
N LYS A 132 11.10 20.17 7.72
CA LYS A 132 10.83 21.44 8.41
C LYS A 132 11.29 21.42 9.86
N ASP A 133 11.02 20.33 10.59
CA ASP A 133 11.41 20.19 12.00
C ASP A 133 12.94 20.09 12.18
N ALA A 134 13.65 19.63 11.14
CA ALA A 134 15.11 19.64 11.08
C ALA A 134 15.70 20.96 10.54
N ASP A 135 14.88 21.95 10.18
CA ASP A 135 15.27 23.20 9.51
C ASP A 135 16.07 22.97 8.21
N LEU A 136 15.68 21.94 7.44
CA LEU A 136 16.32 21.56 6.18
C LEU A 136 15.35 21.64 4.99
N SER A 137 15.92 21.79 3.81
CA SER A 137 15.25 21.63 2.53
C SER A 137 15.59 20.29 1.88
N ALA A 138 14.82 19.88 0.87
CA ALA A 138 15.11 18.64 0.13
C ALA A 138 16.49 18.66 -0.57
N SER A 139 17.03 19.83 -0.91
CA SER A 139 18.36 19.98 -1.50
C SER A 139 19.50 19.76 -0.52
N ASP A 140 19.22 19.76 0.79
CA ASP A 140 20.22 19.50 1.83
C ASP A 140 20.38 18.00 2.13
N LEU A 141 19.56 17.15 1.50
CA LEU A 141 19.64 15.70 1.66
C LEU A 141 20.70 15.09 0.73
N ASP A 142 21.74 14.48 1.31
CA ASP A 142 22.74 13.76 0.52
C ASP A 142 22.26 12.39 0.01
N VAL A 143 21.48 11.69 0.84
CA VAL A 143 21.07 10.29 0.62
C VAL A 143 19.66 10.08 1.14
N VAL A 144 18.87 9.34 0.36
CA VAL A 144 17.57 8.79 0.75
C VAL A 144 17.69 7.27 0.86
N ILE A 145 17.28 6.73 2.01
CA ILE A 145 17.24 5.29 2.28
C ILE A 145 15.78 4.86 2.33
N LEU A 146 15.42 3.89 1.50
CA LEU A 146 14.08 3.27 1.50
C LEU A 146 14.12 2.01 2.37
N ASN A 147 13.28 1.97 3.41
CA ASN A 147 13.09 0.82 4.29
C ASN A 147 11.63 0.33 4.27
N GLY A 148 11.41 -0.93 4.64
CA GLY A 148 10.06 -1.51 4.69
C GLY A 148 9.59 -2.08 3.34
N GLY A 149 8.82 -3.16 3.39
CA GLY A 149 8.45 -3.94 2.20
C GLY A 149 7.62 -3.18 1.18
N SER A 150 6.81 -2.23 1.63
CA SER A 150 5.88 -1.47 0.78
C SER A 150 6.59 -0.37 -0.03
N THR A 151 7.85 -0.04 0.27
CA THR A 151 8.69 0.82 -0.58
C THR A 151 9.05 0.22 -1.93
N ARG A 152 8.75 -1.08 -2.15
CA ARG A 152 8.90 -1.75 -3.45
C ARG A 152 7.77 -1.42 -4.42
N ILE A 153 6.76 -0.65 -4.00
CA ILE A 153 5.70 -0.15 -4.87
C ILE A 153 6.28 0.92 -5.80
N PRO A 154 6.21 0.77 -7.14
CA PRO A 154 6.84 1.71 -8.08
C PRO A 154 6.15 3.07 -8.27
N ALA A 155 5.07 3.35 -7.55
CA ALA A 155 4.13 4.44 -7.81
C ALA A 155 4.61 5.81 -7.33
#